data_AF-A0A524J9W3-F1
#
_entry.id   AF-A0A524J9W3-F1
#
_cell.length_a   1.000
_cell.length_b   1.000
_cell.length_c   1.000
_cell.angle_alpha   90.00
_cell.angle_beta   90.00
_cell.angle_gamma   90.00
#
_symmetry.space_group_name_H-M   'P 1'
#
loop_
_entity.id
_entity.type
_entity.pdbx_description
1 polymer ?
#
loop_
_entity_poly.entity_id
_entity_poly.type
_entity_poly.pdbx_seq_one_letter_code
_entity_poly.pdbx_strand_id
1 'polypeptide(L)' 'EANLEANQAAAEGTLATATALNPHIGYDRAAEIVKTAAASGRPLREVARELGVDEATLDEALDHAKMARPHD' A
#
# COMPACT_ATOMS: atom_id res chain seq x y z
N GLU A 1 -10.23 23.10 5.02
CA GLU A 1 -8.90 22.78 5.59
C GLU A 1 -8.23 21.66 4.80
N ALA A 2 -6.90 21.69 4.65
CA ALA A 2 -6.18 20.60 4.00
C ALA A 2 -6.10 19.42 4.97
N ASN A 3 -6.49 18.26 4.48
CA ASN A 3 -6.64 16.97 5.16
C ASN A 3 -5.27 16.42 5.62
N LEU A 4 -4.54 17.16 6.47
CA LEU A 4 -3.17 16.85 6.90
C LEU A 4 -3.08 15.46 7.55
N GLU A 5 -4.06 15.10 8.38
CA GLU A 5 -4.14 13.77 8.99
C GLU A 5 -4.41 12.65 7.96
N ALA A 6 -5.30 12.88 7.00
CA ALA A 6 -5.55 11.91 5.93
C ALA A 6 -4.33 11.76 4.99
N ASN A 7 -3.60 12.84 4.73
CA ASN A 7 -2.40 12.82 3.90
C ASN A 7 -1.22 12.16 4.62
N GLN A 8 -1.06 12.39 5.92
CA GLN A 8 -0.02 11.75 6.72
C GLN A 8 -0.28 10.25 6.89
N ALA A 9 -1.52 9.86 7.22
CA ALA A 9 -1.89 8.45 7.30
C ALA A 9 -1.77 7.73 5.94
N ALA A 10 -2.13 8.41 4.84
CA ALA A 10 -1.92 7.89 3.49
C ALA A 10 -0.43 7.74 3.17
N ALA A 11 0.40 8.73 3.48
CA ALA A 11 1.84 8.71 3.21
C ALA A 11 2.59 7.66 4.05
N GLU A 12 2.28 7.54 5.34
CA GLU A 12 2.87 6.55 6.25
C GLU A 12 2.47 5.12 5.87
N GLY A 13 1.19 4.89 5.53
CA GLY A 13 0.73 3.61 5.01
C GLY A 13 1.42 3.23 3.71
N THR A 14 1.65 4.20 2.83
CA THR A 14 2.22 3.99 1.50
C THR A 14 3.67 3.49 1.53
N LEU A 15 4.53 4.03 2.40
CA LEU A 15 5.94 3.59 2.48
C LEU A 15 6.10 2.20 3.13
N ALA A 16 5.36 1.93 4.19
CA ALA A 16 5.33 0.62 4.84
C ALA A 16 4.84 -0.45 3.87
N THR A 17 3.80 -0.13 3.10
CA THR A 17 3.26 -1.04 2.08
C THR A 17 4.21 -1.25 0.91
N ALA A 18 4.92 -0.23 0.40
CA ALA A 18 5.96 -0.41 -0.61
C ALA A 18 6.99 -1.44 -0.15
N THR A 19 7.44 -1.31 1.10
CA THR A 19 8.45 -2.19 1.68
C THR A 19 7.96 -3.63 1.77
N ALA A 20 6.69 -3.83 2.13
CA ALA A 20 6.08 -5.16 2.17
C ALA A 20 5.86 -5.78 0.79
N LEU A 21 5.60 -4.97 -0.24
CA LEU A 21 5.41 -5.44 -1.62
C LEU A 21 6.71 -5.76 -2.35
N ASN A 22 7.81 -5.07 -2.03
CA ASN A 22 9.12 -5.24 -2.66
C ASN A 22 9.56 -6.72 -2.85
N PRO A 23 9.49 -7.61 -1.84
CA PRO A 23 9.91 -9.01 -2.01
C PRO A 23 9.00 -9.82 -2.96
N HIS A 24 7.77 -9.40 -3.19
CA HIS A 24 6.82 -10.13 -4.04
C HIS A 24 6.80 -9.64 -5.48
N ILE A 25 6.89 -8.32 -5.69
CA ILE A 25 6.69 -7.70 -7.01
C ILE A 25 7.88 -6.87 -7.50
N GLY A 26 8.94 -6.75 -6.68
CA GLY A 26 10.12 -5.94 -6.96
C GLY A 26 9.96 -4.46 -6.61
N TYR A 27 11.08 -3.79 -6.39
CA TYR A 27 11.14 -2.39 -5.95
C TYR A 27 10.46 -1.43 -6.93
N ASP A 28 10.78 -1.54 -8.22
CA ASP A 28 10.28 -0.60 -9.24
C ASP A 28 8.75 -0.63 -9.33
N ARG A 29 8.16 -1.84 -9.32
CA ARG A 29 6.72 -2.02 -9.40
C ARG A 29 6.00 -1.58 -8.13
N ALA A 30 6.57 -1.87 -6.97
CA ALA A 30 6.04 -1.39 -5.68
C ALA A 30 6.08 0.15 -5.60
N ALA A 31 7.17 0.78 -6.06
CA ALA A 31 7.32 2.23 -6.09
C ALA A 31 6.31 2.89 -7.05
N GLU A 32 6.02 2.28 -8.20
CA GLU A 32 5.01 2.77 -9.14
C GLU A 32 3.60 2.74 -8.53
N ILE A 33 3.23 1.62 -7.90
CA ILE A 33 1.94 1.45 -7.21
C ILE A 33 1.76 2.53 -6.14
N VAL A 34 2.80 2.72 -5.31
CA VAL A 34 2.84 3.72 -4.24
C VAL A 34 2.66 5.14 -4.77
N LYS A 35 3.44 5.51 -5.79
CA LYS A 35 3.36 6.86 -6.38
C LYS A 35 1.99 7.11 -6.99
N THR A 36 1.44 6.10 -7.66
CA THR A 36 0.13 6.21 -8.30
C THR A 36 -0.97 6.36 -7.26
N ALA A 37 -0.99 5.52 -6.22
CA ALA A 37 -1.95 5.60 -5.13
C ALA A 37 -1.90 6.95 -4.39
N ALA A 38 -0.69 7.44 -4.08
CA ALA A 38 -0.49 8.72 -3.43
C ALA A 38 -0.93 9.91 -4.32
N ALA A 39 -0.62 9.88 -5.62
CA ALA A 39 -0.99 10.93 -6.55
C ALA A 39 -2.50 10.96 -6.82
N SER A 40 -3.15 9.80 -6.87
CA SER A 40 -4.59 9.70 -7.14
C SER A 40 -5.46 9.77 -5.88
N GLY A 41 -4.87 9.68 -4.68
CA GLY A 41 -5.59 9.53 -3.42
C GLY A 41 -6.42 8.25 -3.35
N ARG A 42 -6.07 7.23 -4.13
CA ARG A 42 -6.81 5.96 -4.21
C ARG A 42 -6.17 4.92 -3.29
N PRO A 43 -6.93 3.92 -2.82
CA PRO A 43 -6.38 2.82 -2.03
C PRO A 43 -5.27 2.09 -2.79
N LEU A 44 -4.15 1.83 -2.11
CA LEU A 44 -3.00 1.15 -2.70
C LEU A 44 -3.37 -0.24 -3.25
N ARG A 45 -4.20 -0.99 -2.53
CA ARG A 45 -4.71 -2.31 -2.96
C ARG A 45 -5.54 -2.23 -4.26
N GLU A 46 -6.21 -1.12 -4.52
CA GLU A 46 -6.98 -0.92 -5.75
C GLU A 46 -6.03 -0.67 -6.92
N VAL A 47 -5.09 0.26 -6.75
CA VAL A 47 -4.06 0.58 -7.75
C VAL A 47 -3.19 -0.64 -8.07
N ALA A 48 -2.82 -1.42 -7.06
CA ALA A 48 -2.00 -2.61 -7.25
C ALA A 48 -2.73 -3.69 -8.07
N ARG A 49 -4.04 -3.87 -7.87
CA ARG A 49 -4.87 -4.78 -8.70
C ARG A 49 -4.94 -4.31 -10.14
N GLU A 50 -5.13 -3.02 -10.37
CA GLU A 50 -5.14 -2.46 -11.73
C GLU A 50 -3.80 -2.65 -12.44
N LEU A 51 -2.70 -2.55 -11.70
CA LEU A 51 -1.35 -2.81 -12.19
C LEU A 51 -1.02 -4.31 -12.25
N GLY A 52 -2.00 -5.20 -12.07
CA GLY A 52 -1.87 -6.64 -12.30
C GLY A 52 -1.17 -7.40 -11.18
N VAL A 53 -1.21 -6.90 -9.95
CA VAL A 53 -0.82 -7.68 -8.76
C VAL A 53 -2.01 -8.56 -8.36
N ASP A 54 -1.75 -9.86 -8.18
CA ASP A 54 -2.77 -10.81 -7.80
C ASP A 54 -3.21 -10.66 -6.34
N GLU A 55 -4.43 -11.10 -6.04
CA GLU A 55 -5.03 -10.95 -4.70
C GLU A 55 -4.23 -11.71 -3.63
N ALA A 56 -3.58 -12.84 -3.96
CA ALA A 56 -2.80 -13.61 -2.99
C ALA A 56 -1.52 -12.88 -2.58
N THR A 57 -0.81 -12.28 -3.53
CA THR A 57 0.33 -11.39 -3.27
C THR A 57 -0.07 -10.17 -2.45
N LEU A 58 -1.22 -9.57 -2.76
CA LEU A 58 -1.73 -8.43 -2.00
C LEU A 58 -2.14 -8.84 -0.59
N ASP A 59 -2.76 -10.00 -0.43
CA ASP A 59 -3.10 -10.51 0.89
C ASP A 59 -1.81 -10.78 1.67
N GLU A 60 -0.82 -11.52 1.15
CA GLU A 60 0.46 -11.77 1.84
C GLU A 60 1.21 -10.49 2.21
N ALA A 61 1.35 -9.54 1.26
CA ALA A 61 2.10 -8.31 1.47
C ALA A 61 1.36 -7.30 2.36
N LEU A 62 0.03 -7.25 2.30
CA LEU A 62 -0.79 -6.29 3.04
C LEU A 62 -1.37 -6.87 4.33
N ASP A 63 -1.26 -8.17 4.59
CA ASP A 63 -1.73 -8.80 5.84
C ASP A 63 -0.91 -8.37 7.06
N HIS A 64 0.25 -7.72 6.88
CA HIS A 64 0.96 -7.09 7.98
C HIS A 64 0.15 -5.97 8.66
N ALA A 65 -0.93 -5.45 8.04
CA ALA A 65 -1.92 -4.61 8.72
C ALA A 65 -2.68 -5.35 9.84
N LYS A 66 -2.71 -6.70 9.87
CA LYS A 66 -3.18 -7.46 11.05
C LYS A 66 -2.24 -7.36 12.25
N MET A 67 -0.97 -6.96 12.08
CA MET A 67 -0.08 -6.70 13.23
C MET A 67 -0.36 -5.35 13.91
N ALA A 68 -1.04 -4.40 13.25
CA ALA A 68 -1.40 -3.11 13.86
C ALA A 68 -2.64 -3.18 14.76
N ARG A 69 -3.32 -4.34 14.80
CA ARG A 69 -4.28 -4.70 15.85
C ARG A 69 -4.04 -6.16 16.24
N PRO A 70 -3.15 -6.44 17.22
CA PRO A 70 -3.24 -7.72 17.92
C PRO A 70 -4.70 -7.90 18.36
N HIS A 71 -5.27 -9.07 18.06
CA HIS A 71 -6.60 -9.44 18.53
C HIS A 71 -6.71 -9.22 20.05
N ASP A 72 -7.81 -8.61 20.49
CA ASP A 72 -8.32 -8.50 21.88
C ASP A 72 -7.36 -7.96 22.97
#